data_AF-A0A820PGC4-F1
#
_entry.id   AF-A0A820PGC4-F1
#
_cell.length_a   1.000
_cell.length_b   1.000
_cell.length_c   1.000
_cell.angle_alpha   90.00
_cell.angle_beta   90.00
_cell.angle_gamma   90.00
#
_symmetry.space_group_name_H-M   'P 1'
#
loop_
_entity.id
_entity.type
_entity.pdbx_description
1 polymer ?
#
loop_
_entity_poly.entity_id
_entity_poly.type
_entity_poly.pdbx_seq_one_letter_code
_entity_poly.pdbx_strand_id
1 'polypeptide(L)'
;LSRSERAAIAEDTLNKLEAGWYCLDQGSRISLQEDVAFCMQNSVLYTEDDLQQTKKLTLAVDETNSRSFTTDTTAYTTIEVRHCTTLQAARFLVAQTGEDHVGVLNFASAKNPGGGFRTGACAQEESLARSSSLYPALTQ
;
A
#
# COMPACT_ATOMS: atom_id res chain seq x y z
N LEU A 1 -14.61 13.84 -9.75
CA LEU A 1 -14.29 12.91 -10.86
C LEU A 1 -15.55 12.16 -11.26
N SER A 2 -15.88 12.15 -12.54
CA SER A 2 -16.88 11.28 -13.13
C SER A 2 -16.39 9.82 -13.18
N ARG A 3 -17.28 8.89 -13.49
CA ARG A 3 -16.91 7.47 -13.66
C ARG A 3 -15.94 7.27 -14.82
N SER A 4 -16.15 7.96 -15.94
CA SER A 4 -15.26 7.89 -17.11
C SER A 4 -13.88 8.48 -16.81
N GLU A 5 -13.81 9.60 -16.09
CA GLU A 5 -12.52 10.18 -15.66
C GLU A 5 -11.73 9.21 -14.76
N ARG A 6 -12.40 8.54 -13.80
CA ARG A 6 -11.73 7.54 -12.97
C ARG A 6 -11.25 6.32 -13.76
N ALA A 7 -12.02 5.88 -14.77
CA ALA A 7 -11.60 4.80 -15.65
C ALA A 7 -10.39 5.22 -16.51
N ALA A 8 -10.37 6.45 -17.01
CA ALA A 8 -9.23 7.00 -17.75
C ALA A 8 -7.97 7.08 -16.89
N ILE A 9 -8.10 7.51 -15.62
CA ILE A 9 -6.98 7.49 -14.67
C ILE A 9 -6.49 6.06 -14.42
N ALA A 10 -7.40 5.10 -14.26
CA ALA A 10 -7.01 3.70 -14.06
C ALA A 10 -6.19 3.17 -15.24
N GLU A 11 -6.62 3.45 -16.47
CA GLU A 11 -5.90 3.05 -17.68
C GLU A 11 -4.54 3.74 -17.79
N ASP A 12 -4.49 5.04 -17.55
CA ASP A 12 -3.26 5.83 -17.54
C ASP A 12 -2.25 5.33 -16.48
N THR A 13 -2.71 4.98 -15.28
CA THR A 13 -1.87 4.37 -14.25
C THR A 13 -1.27 3.05 -14.71
N LEU A 14 -2.06 2.20 -15.38
CA LEU A 14 -1.56 0.93 -15.90
C LEU A 14 -0.52 1.12 -17.01
N ASN A 15 -0.76 2.06 -17.92
CA ASN A 15 0.20 2.42 -18.97
C ASN A 15 1.52 2.92 -18.38
N LYS A 16 1.48 3.72 -17.30
CA LYS A 16 2.68 4.20 -16.59
C LYS A 16 3.43 3.08 -15.88
N LEU A 17 2.71 2.13 -15.27
CA LEU A 17 3.30 0.96 -14.64
C LEU A 17 3.96 0.04 -15.68
N GLU A 18 3.31 -0.18 -16.82
CA GLU A 18 3.86 -0.97 -17.94
C GLU A 18 5.08 -0.29 -18.56
N ALA A 19 5.02 1.03 -18.77
CA ALA A 19 6.17 1.80 -19.24
C ALA A 19 7.33 1.81 -18.22
N GLY A 20 7.01 1.68 -16.92
CA GLY A 20 7.96 1.75 -15.82
C GLY A 20 8.41 3.18 -15.49
N TRP A 21 7.65 4.19 -15.89
CA TRP A 21 7.94 5.60 -15.59
C TRP A 21 6.73 6.50 -15.87
N TYR A 22 6.75 7.71 -15.34
CA TYR A 22 5.83 8.79 -15.71
C TYR A 22 6.54 10.15 -15.72
N CYS A 23 5.93 11.16 -16.34
CA CYS A 23 6.43 12.52 -16.32
C CYS A 23 5.61 13.40 -15.38
N LEU A 24 6.29 14.31 -14.68
CA LEU A 24 5.66 15.44 -14.01
C LEU A 24 5.32 16.53 -15.02
N ASP A 25 4.42 17.45 -14.64
CA ASP A 25 4.00 18.58 -15.49
C ASP A 25 5.19 19.46 -15.96
N GLN A 26 6.30 19.44 -15.21
CA GLN A 26 7.53 20.18 -15.51
C GLN A 26 8.49 19.42 -16.45
N GLY A 27 8.07 18.25 -16.98
CA GLY A 27 8.85 17.42 -17.91
C GLY A 27 9.82 16.44 -17.27
N SER A 28 10.04 16.52 -15.95
CA SER A 28 10.90 15.58 -15.21
C SER A 28 10.32 14.17 -15.25
N ARG A 29 11.12 13.19 -15.69
CA ARG A 29 10.77 11.77 -15.72
C ARG A 29 11.08 11.12 -14.38
N ILE A 30 10.09 10.44 -13.82
CA ILE A 30 10.20 9.63 -12.60
C ILE A 30 10.19 8.15 -13.03
N SER A 31 11.25 7.42 -12.69
CA SER A 31 11.30 5.96 -12.89
C SER A 31 10.46 5.25 -11.84
N LEU A 32 9.77 4.18 -12.23
CA LEU A 32 9.01 3.29 -11.36
C LEU A 32 9.59 1.87 -11.33
N GLN A 33 10.56 1.56 -12.20
CA GLN A 33 10.96 0.17 -12.48
C GLN A 33 11.45 -0.58 -11.24
N GLU A 34 12.36 0.02 -10.48
CA GLU A 34 12.94 -0.62 -9.30
C GLU A 34 11.91 -0.80 -8.20
N ASP A 35 11.12 0.23 -7.91
CA ASP A 35 10.08 0.20 -6.86
C ASP A 35 8.97 -0.80 -7.19
N VAL A 36 8.51 -0.84 -8.44
CA VAL A 36 7.48 -1.78 -8.90
C VAL A 36 8.01 -3.21 -8.87
N ALA A 37 9.22 -3.45 -9.37
CA ALA A 37 9.84 -4.77 -9.34
C ALA A 37 10.04 -5.26 -7.91
N PHE A 38 10.53 -4.40 -7.02
CA PHE A 38 10.68 -4.70 -5.61
C PHE A 38 9.34 -5.02 -4.95
N CYS A 39 8.30 -4.22 -5.21
CA CYS A 39 6.96 -4.43 -4.68
C CYS A 39 6.38 -5.80 -5.09
N MET A 40 6.51 -6.19 -6.36
CA MET A 40 6.04 -7.49 -6.84
C MET A 40 6.87 -8.65 -6.26
N GLN A 41 8.20 -8.57 -6.33
CA GLN A 41 9.09 -9.64 -5.85
C GLN A 41 8.94 -9.93 -4.36
N ASN A 42 8.59 -8.91 -3.56
CA ASN A 42 8.46 -9.04 -2.11
C ASN A 42 7.00 -9.13 -1.64
N SER A 43 6.03 -9.26 -2.56
CA SER A 43 4.64 -9.50 -2.19
C SER A 43 4.44 -10.95 -1.76
N VAL A 44 3.87 -11.15 -0.57
CA VAL A 44 3.71 -12.46 0.07
C VAL A 44 2.24 -12.72 0.37
N LEU A 45 1.77 -13.92 0.02
CA LEU A 45 0.46 -14.44 0.43
C LEU A 45 0.59 -15.10 1.81
N TYR A 46 -0.23 -14.67 2.76
CA TYR A 46 -0.39 -15.34 4.04
C TYR A 46 -1.71 -16.11 4.02
N THR A 47 -1.64 -17.43 4.12
CA THR A 47 -2.80 -18.32 4.29
C THR A 47 -3.23 -18.38 5.76
N GLU A 48 -4.39 -18.98 6.04
CA GLU A 48 -4.83 -19.19 7.43
C GLU A 48 -3.80 -19.99 8.24
N ASP A 49 -3.15 -20.99 7.65
CA ASP A 49 -2.12 -21.79 8.33
C ASP A 49 -0.88 -20.93 8.66
N ASP A 50 -0.44 -20.08 7.72
CA ASP A 50 0.66 -19.13 7.95
C ASP A 50 0.33 -18.17 9.10
N LEU A 51 -0.92 -17.69 9.14
CA LEU A 51 -1.42 -16.78 10.18
C LEU A 51 -1.53 -17.45 11.55
N GLN A 52 -1.90 -18.74 11.60
CA GLN A 52 -1.92 -19.48 12.86
C GLN A 52 -0.51 -19.73 13.39
N GLN A 53 0.46 -19.98 12.51
CA GLN A 53 1.87 -20.10 12.90
C GLN A 53 2.45 -18.76 13.36
N THR A 54 2.12 -17.66 12.69
CA THR A 54 2.55 -16.31 13.12
C THR A 54 1.86 -15.84 14.39
N LYS A 55 0.56 -16.13 14.61
CA LYS A 55 -0.10 -15.84 15.90
C LYS A 55 0.59 -16.55 17.07
N LYS A 56 1.07 -17.78 16.87
CA LYS A 56 1.89 -18.48 17.87
C LYS A 56 3.21 -17.75 18.12
N LEU A 57 3.83 -17.13 17.10
CA LEU A 57 5.07 -16.37 17.23
C LEU A 57 4.87 -14.96 17.85
N THR A 58 3.79 -14.25 17.51
CA THR A 58 3.49 -12.90 18.03
C THR A 58 2.97 -12.94 19.47
N LEU A 59 2.30 -14.03 19.87
CA LEU A 59 1.92 -14.29 21.26
C LEU A 59 3.04 -14.95 22.07
N ALA A 60 3.93 -15.70 21.41
CA ALA A 60 5.20 -16.17 21.98
C ALA A 60 6.34 -15.20 21.68
N VAL A 61 6.09 -13.89 21.75
CA VAL A 61 7.13 -12.91 22.11
C VAL A 61 7.47 -13.19 23.58
N ASP A 62 8.12 -14.33 23.76
CA ASP A 62 8.86 -14.75 24.92
C ASP A 62 9.93 -13.70 25.17
N GLU A 63 10.16 -13.43 26.45
CA GLU A 63 11.12 -12.50 27.03
C GLU A 63 12.59 -12.72 26.59
N THR A 64 12.86 -13.64 25.66
CA THR A 64 14.19 -14.15 25.32
C THR A 64 14.61 -13.93 23.87
N ASN A 65 13.71 -13.55 22.95
CA ASN A 65 14.07 -13.40 21.53
C ASN A 65 13.98 -11.95 21.06
N SER A 66 14.82 -11.11 21.67
CA SER A 66 15.09 -9.74 21.23
C SER A 66 15.78 -9.72 19.86
N ARG A 67 15.00 -9.82 18.78
CA ARG A 67 15.25 -8.83 17.70
C ARG A 67 14.92 -7.50 18.35
N SER A 68 15.95 -6.69 18.58
CA SER A 68 15.85 -5.41 19.27
C SER A 68 14.90 -4.48 18.51
N PHE A 69 13.60 -4.65 18.75
CA PHE A 69 12.76 -3.50 18.98
C PHE A 69 13.35 -2.89 20.25
N THR A 70 13.94 -1.72 20.15
CA THR A 70 14.10 -0.87 21.32
C THR A 70 12.68 -0.61 21.79
N THR A 71 12.16 -1.48 22.65
CA THR A 71 10.98 -1.22 23.46
C THR A 71 11.42 -0.12 24.39
N ASP A 72 11.44 1.10 23.87
CA ASP A 72 11.37 2.28 24.69
C ASP A 72 10.02 2.16 25.39
N THR A 73 10.06 1.61 26.60
CA THR A 73 8.88 1.37 27.44
C THR A 73 8.19 2.67 27.84
N THR A 74 8.74 3.82 27.43
CA THR A 74 8.17 5.15 27.57
C THR A 74 7.40 5.63 26.33
N ALA A 75 7.51 4.95 25.19
CA ALA A 75 6.80 5.30 23.96
C ALA A 75 5.34 4.84 24.00
N TYR A 76 4.41 5.80 23.94
CA TYR A 76 2.97 5.52 23.86
C TYR A 76 2.49 5.50 22.41
N THR A 77 1.62 4.54 22.07
CA THR A 77 0.92 4.54 20.78
C THR A 77 -0.02 5.73 20.70
N THR A 78 0.24 6.64 19.76
CA THR A 78 -0.69 7.73 19.45
C THR A 78 -1.78 7.24 18.51
N ILE A 79 -3.04 7.46 18.87
CA ILE A 79 -4.21 7.10 18.07
C ILE A 79 -4.91 8.39 17.65
N GLU A 80 -5.05 8.58 16.34
CA GLU A 80 -5.70 9.77 15.78
C GLU A 80 -6.81 9.37 14.80
N VAL A 81 -7.90 10.12 14.83
CA VAL A 81 -8.98 10.00 13.84
C VAL A 81 -8.99 11.25 12.99
N ARG A 82 -8.82 11.10 11.68
CA ARG A 82 -8.74 12.20 10.72
C ARG A 82 -9.75 12.01 9.60
N HIS A 83 -10.37 13.10 9.17
CA HIS A 83 -11.20 13.11 7.97
C HIS A 83 -10.33 13.31 6.72
N CYS A 84 -9.70 12.22 6.27
CA CYS A 84 -8.82 12.21 5.10
C CYS A 84 -8.86 10.86 4.38
N THR A 85 -8.35 10.83 3.15
CA THR A 85 -8.13 9.57 2.42
C THR A 85 -6.95 8.80 3.01
N THR A 86 -6.88 7.50 2.72
CA THR A 86 -5.80 6.62 3.17
C THR A 86 -4.42 7.11 2.73
N LEU A 87 -4.24 7.52 1.47
CA LEU A 87 -2.95 8.01 0.97
C LEU A 87 -2.57 9.40 1.51
N GLN A 88 -3.55 10.23 1.84
CA GLN A 88 -3.28 11.49 2.56
C GLN A 88 -2.76 11.22 3.97
N ALA A 89 -3.35 10.26 4.69
CA ALA A 89 -2.87 9.85 6.00
C ALA A 89 -1.46 9.25 5.93
N ALA A 90 -1.21 8.35 4.97
CA ALA A 90 0.11 7.75 4.77
C ALA A 90 1.18 8.80 4.47
N ARG A 91 0.92 9.71 3.52
CA ARG A 91 1.83 10.81 3.19
C ARG A 91 2.05 11.76 4.38
N PHE A 92 1.02 12.05 5.16
CA PHE A 92 1.15 12.85 6.37
C PHE A 92 2.07 12.19 7.39
N LEU A 93 1.90 10.88 7.63
CA LEU A 93 2.75 10.12 8.54
C LEU A 93 4.22 10.11 8.10
N VAL A 94 4.51 9.79 6.83
CA VAL A 94 5.88 9.85 6.28
C VAL A 94 6.50 11.22 6.51
N ALA A 95 5.76 12.31 6.25
CA ALA A 95 6.27 13.67 6.45
C ALA A 95 6.47 14.04 7.93
N GLN A 96 5.68 13.47 8.84
CA GLN A 96 5.74 13.76 10.27
C GLN A 96 6.86 12.97 10.97
N THR A 97 7.02 11.70 10.63
CA THR A 97 7.97 10.79 11.31
C THR A 97 9.32 10.73 10.61
N GLY A 98 9.38 11.03 9.31
CA GLY A 98 10.55 10.77 8.48
C GLY A 98 10.75 9.27 8.17
N GLU A 99 9.78 8.42 8.52
CA GLU A 99 9.81 6.98 8.24
C GLU A 99 9.20 6.70 6.87
N ASP A 100 9.96 6.00 6.03
CA ASP A 100 9.52 5.65 4.67
C ASP A 100 8.62 4.40 4.64
N HIS A 101 8.50 3.68 5.77
CA HIS A 101 7.76 2.42 5.88
C HIS A 101 6.43 2.60 6.65
N VAL A 102 5.40 3.07 5.95
CA VAL A 102 4.04 3.20 6.50
C VAL A 102 3.13 2.07 6.03
N GLY A 103 2.61 1.29 6.98
CA GLY A 103 1.61 0.26 6.71
C GLY A 103 0.22 0.85 6.45
N VAL A 104 -0.46 0.33 5.42
CA VAL A 104 -1.81 0.75 5.03
C VAL A 104 -2.71 -0.48 4.87
N LEU A 105 -3.89 -0.44 5.48
CA LEU A 105 -4.92 -1.47 5.27
C LEU A 105 -5.72 -1.19 3.99
N ASN A 106 -5.66 -2.09 3.01
CA ASN A 106 -6.55 -2.10 1.85
C ASN A 106 -7.91 -2.71 2.23
N PHE A 107 -9.01 -2.05 1.88
CA PHE A 107 -10.37 -2.59 2.03
C PHE A 107 -10.72 -3.48 0.83
N ALA A 108 -9.98 -4.59 0.75
CA ALA A 108 -9.85 -5.39 -0.45
C ALA A 108 -11.13 -6.12 -0.87
N SER A 109 -11.34 -6.23 -2.18
CA SER A 109 -12.29 -7.14 -2.77
C SER A 109 -11.78 -8.57 -2.67
N ALA A 110 -12.61 -9.47 -2.13
CA ALA A 110 -12.29 -10.90 -2.09
C ALA A 110 -12.26 -11.59 -3.48
N LYS A 111 -12.70 -10.90 -4.54
CA LYS A 111 -12.91 -11.51 -5.87
C LYS A 111 -12.17 -10.81 -7.00
N ASN A 112 -11.97 -9.49 -6.90
CA ASN A 112 -11.44 -8.69 -8.00
C ASN A 112 -10.25 -7.87 -7.49
N PRO A 113 -9.01 -8.20 -7.86
CA PRO A 113 -7.83 -7.41 -7.49
C PRO A 113 -7.99 -5.94 -7.87
N GLY A 114 -7.86 -5.03 -6.90
CA GLY A 114 -8.08 -3.60 -7.13
C GLY A 114 -9.55 -3.21 -7.31
N GLY A 115 -10.49 -4.09 -6.98
CA GLY A 115 -11.92 -3.86 -7.06
C GLY A 115 -12.39 -3.51 -8.47
N GLY A 116 -13.27 -2.51 -8.57
CA GLY A 116 -13.80 -2.03 -9.85
C GLY A 116 -12.99 -0.91 -10.51
N PHE A 117 -11.69 -0.73 -10.18
CA PHE A 117 -10.95 0.50 -10.50
C PHE A 117 -10.89 0.82 -12.00
N ARG A 118 -10.69 -0.20 -12.85
CA ARG A 118 -10.71 -0.08 -14.32
C ARG A 118 -12.05 0.41 -14.87
N THR A 119 -13.15 0.09 -14.20
CA THR A 119 -14.51 0.52 -14.60
C THR A 119 -14.92 1.86 -14.00
N GLY A 120 -13.99 2.53 -13.29
CA GLY A 120 -14.24 3.81 -12.62
C GLY A 120 -15.08 3.70 -11.36
N ALA A 121 -15.12 2.54 -10.70
CA ALA A 121 -15.72 2.41 -9.37
C ALA A 121 -14.97 3.28 -8.34
N CYS A 122 -15.66 3.62 -7.26
CA CYS A 122 -15.17 4.59 -6.29
C CYS A 122 -15.34 4.08 -4.86
N ALA A 123 -14.38 3.29 -4.39
CA ALA A 123 -14.14 3.08 -2.98
C ALA A 123 -12.63 3.24 -2.67
N GLN A 124 -12.24 2.80 -1.48
CA GLN A 124 -10.87 2.96 -0.99
C GLN A 124 -9.88 2.12 -1.79
N GLU A 125 -10.20 0.83 -2.02
CA GLU A 125 -9.34 -0.06 -2.79
C GLU A 125 -9.08 0.48 -4.21
N GLU A 126 -10.13 0.93 -4.92
CA GLU A 126 -9.92 1.46 -6.27
C GLU A 126 -9.11 2.75 -6.27
N SER A 127 -9.17 3.53 -5.20
CA SER A 127 -8.38 4.74 -5.06
C SER A 127 -6.90 4.41 -4.82
N LEU A 128 -6.60 3.35 -4.06
CA LEU A 128 -5.25 2.82 -3.93
C LEU A 128 -4.76 2.29 -5.28
N ALA A 129 -5.53 1.42 -5.94
CA ALA A 129 -5.15 0.81 -7.21
C ALA A 129 -4.91 1.83 -8.34
N ARG A 130 -5.66 2.95 -8.37
CA ARG A 130 -5.42 4.04 -9.32
C ARG A 130 -4.19 4.89 -9.03
N SER A 131 -3.67 4.87 -7.80
CA SER A 131 -2.67 5.84 -7.35
C SER A 131 -1.34 5.18 -6.95
N SER A 132 -1.15 3.89 -7.20
CA SER A 132 0.03 3.14 -6.80
C SER A 132 0.27 1.91 -7.69
N SER A 133 1.31 1.15 -7.38
CA SER A 133 1.62 -0.17 -7.95
C SER A 133 0.86 -1.34 -7.30
N LEU A 134 -0.19 -1.07 -6.51
CA LEU A 134 -0.93 -2.10 -5.78
C LEU A 134 -1.50 -3.17 -6.73
N TYR A 135 -2.04 -2.78 -7.88
CA TYR A 135 -2.71 -3.73 -8.76
C TYR A 135 -1.78 -4.83 -9.29
N PRO A 136 -0.60 -4.52 -9.89
CA PRO A 136 0.37 -5.55 -10.27
C PRO A 136 0.74 -6.52 -9.15
N ALA A 137 0.94 -6.01 -7.92
CA ALA A 137 1.29 -6.83 -6.75
C ALA A 137 0.16 -7.80 -6.34
N LEU A 138 -1.11 -7.43 -6.57
CA LEU A 138 -2.27 -8.29 -6.28
C LEU A 138 -2.55 -9.33 -7.39
N THR A 139 -1.95 -9.18 -8.56
CA THR A 139 -2.22 -10.03 -9.74
C THR A 139 -1.04 -10.87 -10.20
N GLN A 140 0.02 -10.94 -9.39
CA GLN A 140 1.20 -11.76 -9.67
C GLN A 140 0.92 -13.28 -9.61
#